data_AF-A0A4Y1MEA3-F1
#
_entry.id   AF-A0A4Y1MEA3-F1
#
_cell.length_a   1.000
_cell.length_b   1.000
_cell.length_c   1.000
_cell.angle_alpha   90.00
_cell.angle_beta   90.00
_cell.angle_gamma   90.00
#
_symmetry.space_group_name_H-M   'P 1'
#
loop_
_entity.id
_entity.type
_entity.pdbx_description
1 polymer ?
#
loop_
_entity_poly.entity_id
_entity_poly.type
_entity_poly.pdbx_seq_one_letter_code
_entity_poly.pdbx_strand_id
1 'polypeptide(L)'
;CFLTKDLVMNIVMWVPSWDGYIPPPAILKPKPMWTGKQILAMVIPKGINCQTFHSTHPDGETTLISPGDTRVIIENGELICGIVCKKTVGTAGGGLIHTIMNELGPEAAKNFLGGTQQVVNYWLLQNGFSIGIGDTIADKASMTTITNIISQAKQRVQEVIITAQQDKLEVQPGMTLRESFEAKVNQTLNKARDDAGKMAQNSLKEDNN
;
A
#
# COMPACT_ATOMS: atom_id res chain seq x y z
N CYS A 1 -0.29 14.56 -6.31
CA CYS A 1 -1.43 15.29 -5.70
C CYS A 1 -1.05 16.75 -5.47
N PHE A 2 -1.75 17.68 -6.15
CA PHE A 2 -1.57 19.13 -6.02
C PHE A 2 -2.88 19.76 -5.54
N LEU A 3 -2.77 20.79 -4.70
CA LEU A 3 -3.88 21.47 -4.06
C LEU A 3 -3.89 22.94 -4.47
N THR A 4 -5.08 23.46 -4.77
CA THR A 4 -5.30 24.88 -5.07
C THR A 4 -5.35 25.70 -3.79
N LYS A 5 -5.10 27.01 -3.92
CA LYS A 5 -5.03 27.95 -2.79
C LYS A 5 -6.30 27.92 -1.90
N ASP A 6 -7.47 27.88 -2.53
CA ASP A 6 -8.78 27.81 -1.87
C ASP A 6 -8.92 26.55 -1.00
N LEU A 7 -8.60 25.39 -1.55
CA LEU A 7 -8.64 24.12 -0.82
C LEU A 7 -7.62 24.09 0.33
N VAL A 8 -6.40 24.60 0.09
CA VAL A 8 -5.36 24.70 1.14
C VAL A 8 -5.83 25.58 2.29
N MET A 9 -6.39 26.75 2.00
CA MET A 9 -6.91 27.65 3.03
C MET A 9 -7.97 26.98 3.89
N ASN A 10 -8.87 26.19 3.28
CA ASN A 10 -9.88 25.46 4.04
C ASN A 10 -9.30 24.31 4.86
N ILE A 11 -8.34 23.55 4.32
CA ILE A 11 -7.71 22.43 5.03
C ILE A 11 -6.91 22.92 6.25
N VAL A 12 -6.17 24.01 6.10
CA VAL A 12 -5.28 24.53 7.15
C VAL A 12 -6.06 24.97 8.40
N MET A 13 -7.34 25.35 8.26
CA MET A 13 -8.22 25.64 9.41
C MET A 13 -8.44 24.44 10.34
N TRP A 14 -8.20 23.23 9.86
CA TRP A 14 -8.32 21.98 10.62
C TRP A 14 -7.02 21.54 11.28
N VAL A 15 -5.92 22.27 11.10
CA VAL A 15 -4.63 21.95 11.72
C VAL A 15 -4.65 22.45 13.19
N PRO A 16 -4.56 21.57 14.21
CA PRO A 16 -4.80 21.93 15.61
C PRO A 16 -3.82 22.97 16.18
N SER A 17 -2.58 22.96 15.71
CA SER A 17 -1.49 23.82 16.19
C SER A 17 -0.98 24.75 15.09
N TRP A 18 -1.88 25.24 14.24
CA TRP A 18 -1.51 26.13 13.17
C TRP A 18 -1.02 27.47 13.70
N ASP A 19 0.14 27.92 13.24
CA ASP A 19 0.79 29.18 13.61
C ASP A 19 0.25 30.40 12.86
N GLY A 20 -0.80 30.22 12.05
CA GLY A 20 -1.37 31.28 11.22
C GLY A 20 -0.60 31.53 9.91
N TYR A 21 0.48 30.80 9.66
CA TYR A 21 1.29 30.95 8.46
C TYR A 21 1.00 29.83 7.45
N ILE A 22 0.63 30.20 6.22
CA ILE A 22 0.51 29.24 5.12
C ILE A 22 1.89 29.08 4.49
N PRO A 23 2.43 27.84 4.38
CA PRO A 23 3.75 27.62 3.78
C PRO A 23 3.78 28.12 2.33
N PRO A 24 4.96 28.48 1.80
CA PRO A 24 5.09 28.85 0.40
C PRO A 24 4.67 27.68 -0.51
N PRO A 25 3.98 27.94 -1.63
CA PRO A 25 3.58 26.89 -2.56
C PRO A 25 4.80 26.22 -3.18
N ALA A 26 4.74 24.90 -3.38
CA ALA A 26 5.80 24.16 -4.07
C ALA A 26 5.98 24.62 -5.53
N ILE A 27 4.88 25.06 -6.18
CA ILE A 27 4.90 25.58 -7.55
C ILE A 27 4.37 27.01 -7.51
N LEU A 28 5.17 27.99 -7.94
CA LEU A 28 4.77 29.40 -7.97
C LEU A 28 4.13 29.85 -9.30
N LYS A 29 4.64 29.33 -10.42
CA LYS A 29 4.16 29.64 -11.77
C LYS A 29 3.82 28.35 -12.51
N PRO A 30 2.79 28.33 -13.38
CA PRO A 30 1.93 29.45 -13.79
C PRO A 30 0.84 29.81 -12.77
N LYS A 31 0.49 28.89 -11.86
CA LYS A 31 -0.48 29.09 -10.78
C LYS A 31 0.13 28.59 -9.47
N PRO A 32 -0.05 29.29 -8.34
CA PRO A 32 0.43 28.81 -7.04
C PRO A 32 -0.28 27.49 -6.66
N MET A 33 0.50 26.43 -6.46
CA MET A 33 0.00 25.10 -6.06
C MET A 33 0.84 24.52 -4.93
N TRP A 34 0.15 23.87 -3.99
CA TRP A 34 0.75 23.17 -2.87
C TRP A 34 0.70 21.67 -3.10
N THR A 35 1.60 20.93 -2.47
CA THR A 35 1.56 19.45 -2.50
C THR A 35 0.81 18.91 -1.30
N GLY A 36 0.22 17.71 -1.44
CA GLY A 36 -0.35 17.01 -0.28
C GLY A 36 0.68 16.73 0.83
N LYS A 37 1.95 16.51 0.45
CA LYS A 37 3.05 16.31 1.41
C LYS A 37 3.29 17.54 2.27
N GLN A 38 3.29 18.74 1.67
CA GLN A 38 3.43 20.00 2.41
C GLN A 38 2.32 20.19 3.43
N ILE A 39 1.08 19.87 3.08
CA ILE A 39 -0.06 20.04 4.00
C ILE A 39 -0.02 19.00 5.12
N LEU A 40 0.34 17.75 4.82
CA LEU A 40 0.50 16.72 5.83
C LEU A 40 1.65 17.06 6.80
N ALA A 41 2.74 17.63 6.30
CA ALA A 41 3.88 18.07 7.12
C ALA A 41 3.50 19.12 8.16
N MET A 42 2.48 19.97 7.91
CA MET A 42 2.02 20.96 8.89
C MET A 42 1.44 20.33 10.17
N VAL A 43 1.04 19.07 10.12
CA VAL A 43 0.53 18.32 11.28
C VAL A 43 1.66 17.65 12.05
N ILE A 44 2.80 17.39 11.40
CA ILE A 44 3.94 16.72 12.02
C ILE A 44 4.63 17.72 12.96
N PRO A 45 4.87 17.38 14.23
CA PRO A 45 5.60 18.23 15.16
C PRO A 45 7.02 18.53 14.67
N LYS A 46 7.50 19.77 14.89
CA LYS A 46 8.88 20.16 14.61
C LYS A 46 9.87 19.35 15.45
N GLY A 47 11.06 19.12 14.91
CA GLY A 47 12.12 18.36 15.58
C GLY A 47 12.10 16.84 15.35
N ILE A 48 11.05 16.31 14.72
CA ILE A 48 10.93 14.88 14.43
C ILE A 48 11.72 14.50 13.19
N ASN A 49 12.55 13.48 13.32
CA ASN A 49 13.26 12.85 12.19
C ASN A 49 12.83 11.40 12.06
N CYS A 50 12.38 10.99 10.88
CA CYS A 50 11.92 9.62 10.65
C CYS A 50 12.26 9.20 9.22
N GLN A 51 12.91 8.04 9.07
CA GLN A 51 13.19 7.43 7.78
C GLN A 51 12.57 6.05 7.73
N THR A 52 11.68 5.84 6.76
CA THR A 52 10.99 4.56 6.56
C THR A 52 10.84 4.25 5.08
N PHE A 53 10.36 3.05 4.76
CA PHE A 53 10.07 2.63 3.40
C PHE A 53 8.58 2.35 3.23
N HIS A 54 8.05 2.72 2.07
CA HIS A 54 6.71 2.39 1.63
C HIS A 54 6.56 0.87 1.47
N SER A 55 5.32 0.38 1.43
CA SER A 55 5.01 -1.06 1.34
C SER A 55 5.56 -1.73 0.08
N THR A 56 5.57 -1.01 -1.04
CA THR A 56 6.02 -1.48 -2.36
C THR A 56 7.45 -1.02 -2.70
N HIS A 57 8.26 -0.61 -1.71
CA HIS A 57 9.66 -0.25 -1.96
C HIS A 57 10.45 -1.46 -2.53
N PRO A 58 11.13 -1.33 -3.67
CA PRO A 58 11.90 -2.43 -4.26
C PRO A 58 13.14 -2.77 -3.42
N ASP A 59 13.39 -4.06 -3.16
CA ASP A 59 14.52 -4.51 -2.32
C ASP A 59 15.90 -4.12 -2.89
N GLY A 60 16.01 -3.93 -4.20
CA GLY A 60 17.25 -3.55 -4.88
C GLY A 60 17.52 -2.05 -4.94
N GLU A 61 16.60 -1.22 -4.45
CA GLU A 61 16.69 0.24 -4.55
C GLU A 61 17.34 0.84 -3.30
N THR A 62 18.47 1.54 -3.45
CA THR A 62 19.21 2.14 -2.32
C THR A 62 19.35 3.66 -2.44
N THR A 63 18.85 4.24 -3.53
CA THR A 63 18.96 5.67 -3.80
C THR A 63 18.22 6.50 -2.75
N LEU A 64 18.74 7.70 -2.47
CA LEU A 64 18.07 8.67 -1.59
C LEU A 64 16.83 9.27 -2.26
N ILE A 65 16.91 9.49 -3.58
CA ILE A 65 15.80 9.95 -4.41
C ILE A 65 15.19 8.72 -5.07
N SER A 66 14.10 8.22 -4.48
CA SER A 66 13.43 7.03 -5.02
C SER A 66 12.58 7.38 -6.24
N PRO A 67 12.78 6.75 -7.42
CA PRO A 67 11.96 7.01 -8.60
C PRO A 67 10.47 6.74 -8.38
N GLY A 68 10.15 5.73 -7.56
CA GLY A 68 8.78 5.39 -7.19
C GLY A 68 8.22 6.17 -5.99
N ASP A 69 8.94 7.19 -5.50
CA ASP A 69 8.55 7.95 -4.28
C ASP A 69 8.26 7.01 -3.09
N THR A 70 9.04 5.93 -2.95
CA THR A 70 8.82 4.87 -1.96
C THR A 70 9.67 5.03 -0.71
N ARG A 71 10.73 5.85 -0.74
CA ARG A 71 11.54 6.16 0.44
C ARG A 71 10.96 7.36 1.17
N VAL A 72 10.49 7.15 2.40
CA VAL A 72 9.87 8.18 3.22
C VAL A 72 10.91 8.82 4.11
N ILE A 73 11.14 10.12 3.92
CA ILE A 73 12.09 10.91 4.70
C ILE A 73 11.35 12.10 5.31
N ILE A 74 11.33 12.13 6.62
CA ILE A 74 10.83 13.24 7.42
C ILE A 74 12.02 13.80 8.19
N GLU A 75 12.26 15.10 8.02
CA GLU A 75 13.36 15.80 8.67
C GLU A 75 12.84 17.08 9.33
N ASN A 76 13.12 17.24 10.62
CA ASN A 76 12.66 18.36 11.44
C ASN A 76 11.15 18.64 11.35
N GLY A 77 10.33 17.59 11.20
CA GLY A 77 8.88 17.69 11.02
C GLY A 77 8.42 18.00 9.59
N GLU A 78 9.33 18.08 8.61
CA GLU A 78 8.97 18.26 7.20
C GLU A 78 9.04 16.95 6.42
N LEU A 79 7.98 16.62 5.66
CA LEU A 79 7.96 15.46 4.78
C LEU A 79 8.61 15.80 3.43
N ILE A 80 9.88 15.44 3.26
CA ILE A 80 10.69 15.76 2.09
C ILE A 80 10.29 14.89 0.89
N CYS A 81 10.24 13.57 1.08
CA CYS A 81 9.89 12.61 0.04
C CYS A 81 9.19 11.39 0.61
N GLY A 82 8.55 10.62 -0.27
CA GLY A 82 7.93 9.33 0.04
C GLY A 82 6.41 9.37 0.17
N ILE A 83 5.79 8.24 -0.17
CA ILE A 83 4.36 8.00 0.02
C ILE A 83 4.12 7.42 1.41
N VAL A 84 3.43 8.19 2.25
CA VAL A 84 3.03 7.78 3.60
C VAL A 84 2.00 6.65 3.52
N CYS A 85 2.31 5.52 4.17
CA CYS A 85 1.42 4.36 4.22
C CYS A 85 1.34 3.76 5.62
N LYS A 86 0.69 2.59 5.75
CA LYS A 86 0.57 1.85 7.02
C LYS A 86 1.93 1.59 7.69
N LYS A 87 3.03 1.42 6.93
CA LYS A 87 4.36 1.24 7.54
C LYS A 87 4.85 2.51 8.24
N THR A 88 4.46 3.69 7.75
CA THR A 88 4.88 4.99 8.30
C THR A 88 3.94 5.46 9.41
N VAL A 89 2.63 5.46 9.19
CA VAL A 89 1.62 6.00 10.15
C VAL A 89 0.78 4.92 10.83
N GLY A 90 1.14 3.65 10.69
CA GLY A 90 0.48 2.54 11.39
C GLY A 90 1.20 2.12 12.66
N THR A 91 0.89 0.91 13.12
CA THR A 91 1.39 0.33 14.37
C THR A 91 2.80 -0.28 14.25
N ALA A 92 3.52 0.00 13.17
CA ALA A 92 4.84 -0.57 12.94
C ALA A 92 5.87 0.04 13.90
N GLY A 93 6.79 -0.79 14.42
CA GLY A 93 7.96 -0.31 15.16
C GLY A 93 8.83 0.58 14.28
N GLY A 94 9.34 1.69 14.82
CA GLY A 94 10.09 2.69 14.06
C GLY A 94 9.25 3.55 13.11
N GLY A 95 7.92 3.43 13.12
CA GLY A 95 7.03 4.33 12.39
C GLY A 95 6.96 5.72 13.01
N LEU A 96 6.39 6.68 12.27
CA LEU A 96 6.31 8.09 12.66
C LEU A 96 5.62 8.30 14.02
N ILE A 97 4.51 7.61 14.27
CA ILE A 97 3.78 7.72 15.55
C ILE A 97 4.66 7.24 16.71
N HIS A 98 5.41 6.15 16.51
CA HIS A 98 6.31 5.61 17.53
C HIS A 98 7.45 6.58 17.82
N THR A 99 8.05 7.18 16.78
CA THR A 99 9.08 8.23 16.94
C THR A 99 8.54 9.44 17.71
N ILE A 100 7.36 9.97 17.33
CA ILE A 100 6.73 11.11 18.01
C ILE A 100 6.47 10.79 19.49
N MET A 101 5.94 9.60 19.78
CA MET A 101 5.67 9.17 21.15
C MET A 101 6.94 9.12 22.01
N ASN A 102 8.05 8.65 21.44
CA ASN A 102 9.31 8.50 22.16
C ASN A 102 10.07 9.83 22.32
N GLU A 103 10.03 10.70 21.30
CA GLU A 103 10.80 11.96 21.30
C GLU A 103 10.05 13.12 21.97
N LEU A 104 8.73 13.22 21.77
CA LEU A 104 7.91 14.35 22.20
C LEU A 104 6.80 13.97 23.18
N GLY A 105 6.59 12.68 23.43
CA GLY A 105 5.65 12.18 24.42
C GLY A 105 4.20 12.05 23.95
N PRO A 106 3.30 11.64 24.86
CA PRO A 106 1.93 11.25 24.54
C PRO A 106 1.05 12.40 24.05
N GLU A 107 1.25 13.62 24.53
CA GLU A 107 0.42 14.76 24.10
C GLU A 107 0.68 15.12 22.64
N ALA A 108 1.95 15.14 22.22
CA ALA A 108 2.33 15.39 20.83
C ALA A 108 1.77 14.30 19.90
N ALA A 109 1.86 13.03 20.31
CA ALA A 109 1.30 11.91 19.55
C ALA A 109 -0.23 12.00 19.43
N LYS A 110 -0.93 12.35 20.52
CA LYS A 110 -2.38 12.59 20.51
C LYS A 110 -2.77 13.70 19.54
N ASN A 111 -2.06 14.83 19.58
CA ASN A 111 -2.33 15.96 18.71
C ASN A 111 -2.04 15.63 17.24
N PHE A 112 -0.96 14.89 16.96
CA PHE A 112 -0.64 14.41 15.62
C PHE A 112 -1.73 13.51 15.05
N LEU A 113 -2.23 12.55 15.84
CA LEU A 113 -3.31 11.65 15.42
C LEU A 113 -4.60 12.42 15.11
N GLY A 114 -5.01 13.31 16.03
CA GLY A 114 -6.22 14.13 15.85
C GLY A 114 -6.12 15.06 14.64
N GLY A 115 -5.00 15.78 14.52
CA GLY A 115 -4.77 16.69 13.40
C GLY A 115 -4.71 15.98 12.05
N THR A 116 -4.06 14.81 12.00
CA THR A 116 -3.94 14.04 10.75
C THR A 116 -5.31 13.57 10.31
N GLN A 117 -6.12 13.05 11.23
CA GLN A 117 -7.49 12.64 10.95
C GLN A 117 -8.34 13.80 10.44
N GLN A 118 -8.29 14.97 11.09
CA GLN A 118 -9.09 16.13 10.68
C GLN A 118 -8.70 16.62 9.26
N VAL A 119 -7.40 16.79 9.01
CA VAL A 119 -6.86 17.25 7.72
C VAL A 119 -7.18 16.25 6.60
N VAL A 120 -6.89 14.97 6.80
CA VAL A 120 -7.09 13.93 5.78
C VAL A 120 -8.57 13.67 5.55
N ASN A 121 -9.41 13.65 6.58
CA ASN A 121 -10.86 13.46 6.42
C ASN A 121 -11.49 14.62 5.65
N TYR A 122 -11.08 15.87 5.93
CA TYR A 122 -11.56 17.02 5.18
C TYR A 122 -11.10 16.99 3.72
N TRP A 123 -9.85 16.62 3.45
CA TRP A 123 -9.36 16.42 2.09
C TRP A 123 -10.14 15.30 1.37
N LEU A 124 -10.38 14.17 2.05
CA LEU A 124 -11.11 13.03 1.52
C LEU A 124 -12.57 13.39 1.19
N LEU A 125 -13.21 14.26 2.00
CA LEU A 125 -14.55 14.77 1.73
C LEU A 125 -14.64 15.51 0.39
N GLN A 126 -13.59 16.24 0.01
CA GLN A 126 -13.54 16.98 -1.26
C GLN A 126 -13.11 16.12 -2.44
N ASN A 127 -12.19 15.17 -2.21
CA ASN A 127 -11.67 14.29 -3.26
C ASN A 127 -12.64 13.15 -3.60
N GLY A 128 -13.29 12.59 -2.58
CA GLY A 128 -14.06 11.35 -2.67
C GLY A 128 -13.16 10.11 -2.77
N PHE A 129 -13.71 8.99 -2.32
CA PHE A 129 -13.17 7.65 -2.55
C PHE A 129 -14.35 6.67 -2.58
N SER A 130 -14.37 5.77 -3.56
CA SER A 130 -15.48 4.83 -3.76
C SER A 130 -14.95 3.54 -4.35
N ILE A 131 -15.70 2.47 -4.19
CA ILE A 131 -15.44 1.18 -4.82
C ILE A 131 -16.71 0.73 -5.53
N GLY A 132 -16.57 0.22 -6.74
CA GLY A 132 -17.67 -0.29 -7.55
C GLY A 132 -17.39 -1.69 -8.07
N ILE A 133 -18.40 -2.27 -8.74
CA ILE A 133 -18.23 -3.54 -9.44
C ILE A 133 -17.15 -3.45 -10.53
N GLY A 134 -16.92 -2.26 -11.10
CA GLY A 134 -15.88 -2.02 -12.10
C GLY A 134 -14.47 -2.35 -11.61
N ASP A 135 -14.16 -2.10 -10.33
CA ASP A 135 -12.84 -2.38 -9.73
C ASP A 135 -12.58 -3.90 -9.58
N THR A 136 -13.62 -4.73 -9.75
CA THR A 136 -13.52 -6.20 -9.70
C THR A 136 -13.41 -6.85 -11.07
N ILE A 137 -13.58 -6.08 -12.15
CA ILE A 137 -13.58 -6.61 -13.51
C ILE A 137 -12.17 -6.51 -14.07
N ALA A 138 -11.50 -7.66 -14.17
CA ALA A 138 -10.23 -7.78 -14.89
C ALA A 138 -10.43 -7.69 -16.41
N ASP A 139 -9.38 -7.32 -17.13
CA ASP A 139 -9.41 -7.25 -18.58
C ASP A 139 -9.57 -8.64 -19.23
N LYS A 140 -10.10 -8.66 -20.46
CA LYS A 140 -10.39 -9.92 -21.18
C LYS A 140 -9.15 -10.77 -21.41
N ALA A 141 -7.97 -10.17 -21.61
CA ALA A 141 -6.73 -10.92 -21.84
C ALA A 141 -6.26 -11.60 -20.55
N SER A 142 -6.33 -10.90 -19.41
CA SER A 142 -6.05 -11.47 -18.10
C SER A 142 -7.04 -12.58 -17.73
N MET A 143 -8.34 -12.39 -17.99
CA MET A 143 -9.36 -13.43 -17.75
C MET A 143 -9.13 -14.70 -18.59
N THR A 144 -8.71 -14.54 -19.86
CA THR A 144 -8.34 -15.66 -20.72
C THR A 144 -7.13 -16.41 -20.15
N THR A 145 -6.11 -15.66 -19.71
CA THR A 145 -4.91 -16.25 -19.09
C THR A 145 -5.23 -16.98 -17.78
N ILE A 146 -6.06 -16.39 -16.92
CA ILE A 146 -6.53 -17.03 -15.67
C ILE A 146 -7.27 -18.33 -15.99
N THR A 147 -8.17 -18.32 -16.98
CA THR A 147 -8.91 -19.51 -17.41
C THR A 147 -7.96 -20.60 -17.91
N ASN A 148 -6.91 -20.23 -18.65
CA ASN A 148 -5.89 -21.17 -19.11
C ASN A 148 -5.09 -21.78 -17.94
N ILE A 149 -4.68 -20.97 -16.95
CA ILE A 149 -4.00 -21.46 -15.74
C ILE A 149 -4.87 -22.48 -14.99
N ILE A 150 -6.16 -22.18 -14.81
CA ILE A 150 -7.12 -23.07 -14.15
C ILE A 150 -7.29 -24.36 -14.95
N SER A 151 -7.40 -24.28 -16.29
CA SER A 151 -7.52 -25.45 -17.16
C SER A 151 -6.29 -26.35 -17.07
N GLN A 152 -5.09 -25.77 -17.11
CA GLN A 152 -3.83 -26.52 -16.95
C GLN A 152 -3.72 -27.16 -15.57
N ALA A 153 -4.17 -26.47 -14.51
CA ALA A 153 -4.18 -27.04 -13.16
C ALA A 153 -5.13 -28.24 -13.05
N LYS A 154 -6.33 -28.14 -13.65
CA LYS A 154 -7.27 -29.26 -13.73
C LYS A 154 -6.69 -30.46 -14.49
N GLN A 155 -5.98 -30.21 -15.60
CA GLN A 155 -5.29 -31.28 -16.34
C GLN A 155 -4.22 -31.96 -15.47
N ARG A 156 -3.38 -31.19 -14.76
CA ARG A 156 -2.37 -31.75 -13.85
C ARG A 156 -3.00 -32.58 -12.73
N VAL A 157 -4.13 -32.14 -12.16
CA VAL A 157 -4.85 -32.93 -11.15
C VAL A 157 -5.39 -34.23 -11.75
N GLN A 158 -5.89 -34.20 -12.98
CA GLN A 158 -6.34 -35.40 -13.68
C GLN A 158 -5.21 -36.40 -13.91
N GLU A 159 -4.02 -35.93 -14.28
CA GLU A 159 -2.82 -36.77 -14.42
C GLU A 159 -2.42 -37.42 -13.08
N VAL A 160 -2.50 -36.67 -11.97
CA VAL A 160 -2.24 -37.21 -10.63
C VAL A 160 -3.27 -38.27 -10.25
N ILE A 161 -4.55 -38.06 -10.58
CA ILE A 161 -5.62 -39.06 -10.36
C ILE A 161 -5.34 -40.35 -11.15
N ILE A 162 -4.99 -40.24 -12.43
CA ILE A 162 -4.68 -41.40 -13.27
C ILE A 162 -3.44 -42.14 -12.73
N THR A 163 -2.41 -41.40 -12.32
CA THR A 163 -1.18 -41.98 -11.74
C THR A 163 -1.47 -42.73 -10.44
N ALA A 164 -2.36 -42.19 -9.61
CA ALA A 164 -2.82 -42.83 -8.38
C ALA A 164 -3.65 -44.09 -8.66
N GLN A 165 -4.54 -44.06 -9.67
CA GLN A 165 -5.35 -45.23 -10.07
C GLN A 165 -4.51 -46.34 -10.70
N GLN A 166 -3.37 -46.01 -11.31
CA GLN A 166 -2.42 -46.97 -11.87
C GLN A 166 -1.41 -47.49 -10.82
N ASP A 167 -1.57 -47.16 -9.53
CA ASP A 167 -0.65 -47.48 -8.44
C ASP A 167 0.82 -47.03 -8.70
N LYS A 168 1.00 -45.99 -9.52
CA LYS A 168 2.31 -45.40 -9.85
C LYS A 168 2.65 -44.18 -8.99
N LEU A 169 1.80 -43.83 -8.04
CA LEU A 169 2.01 -42.67 -7.18
C LEU A 169 2.98 -43.01 -6.04
N GLU A 170 4.12 -42.34 -6.00
CA GLU A 170 5.07 -42.46 -4.90
C GLU A 170 4.54 -41.79 -3.63
N VAL A 171 4.67 -42.51 -2.51
CA VAL A 171 4.25 -42.05 -1.18
C VAL A 171 5.34 -41.15 -0.60
N GLN A 172 4.94 -40.00 -0.07
CA GLN A 172 5.88 -39.10 0.60
C GLN A 172 6.28 -39.67 1.98
N PRO A 173 7.55 -39.51 2.40
CA PRO A 173 8.00 -40.02 3.69
C PRO A 173 7.13 -39.52 4.84
N GLY A 174 6.63 -40.43 5.69
CA GLY A 174 5.80 -40.08 6.84
C GLY A 174 4.32 -39.82 6.53
N MET A 175 3.87 -40.06 5.29
CA MET A 175 2.46 -39.95 4.89
C MET A 175 1.92 -41.28 4.37
N THR A 176 0.61 -41.47 4.44
CA THR A 176 -0.09 -42.55 3.73
C THR A 176 -0.21 -42.22 2.24
N LEU A 177 -0.56 -43.22 1.42
CA LEU A 177 -0.79 -43.02 -0.02
C LEU A 177 -1.90 -41.99 -0.29
N ARG A 178 -2.99 -42.02 0.50
CA ARG A 178 -4.11 -41.06 0.39
C ARG A 178 -3.68 -39.65 0.79
N GLU A 179 -2.95 -39.51 1.90
CA GLU A 179 -2.43 -38.21 2.33
C GLU A 179 -1.43 -37.64 1.32
N SER A 180 -0.57 -38.48 0.75
CA SER A 180 0.38 -38.06 -0.30
C SER A 180 -0.34 -37.57 -1.56
N PHE A 181 -1.44 -38.25 -1.94
CA PHE A 181 -2.30 -37.81 -3.04
C PHE A 181 -2.95 -36.45 -2.74
N GLU A 182 -3.59 -36.31 -1.58
CA GLU A 182 -4.24 -35.07 -1.17
C GLU A 182 -3.25 -33.90 -1.08
N ALA A 183 -2.06 -34.13 -0.52
CA ALA A 183 -1.01 -33.13 -0.44
C ALA A 183 -0.60 -32.64 -1.83
N LYS A 184 -0.40 -33.55 -2.79
CA LYS A 184 -0.01 -33.21 -4.18
C LYS A 184 -1.10 -32.47 -4.94
N VAL A 185 -2.36 -32.85 -4.75
CA VAL A 185 -3.52 -32.15 -5.32
C VAL A 185 -3.65 -30.76 -4.72
N ASN A 186 -3.60 -30.63 -3.40
CA ASN A 186 -3.67 -29.34 -2.70
C ASN A 186 -2.54 -28.40 -3.11
N GLN A 187 -1.30 -28.91 -3.23
CA GLN A 187 -0.17 -28.13 -3.71
C GLN A 187 -0.43 -27.58 -5.13
N THR A 188 -0.96 -28.41 -6.02
CA THR A 188 -1.24 -28.02 -7.41
C THR A 188 -2.34 -26.96 -7.48
N LEU A 189 -3.41 -27.12 -6.70
CA LEU A 189 -4.54 -26.18 -6.66
C LEU A 189 -4.15 -24.85 -5.99
N ASN A 190 -3.39 -24.90 -4.89
CA ASN A 190 -2.89 -23.69 -4.22
C ASN A 190 -1.97 -22.89 -5.14
N LYS A 191 -1.06 -23.56 -5.85
CA LYS A 191 -0.20 -22.90 -6.83
C LYS A 191 -1.02 -22.24 -7.93
N ALA A 192 -2.03 -22.93 -8.47
CA ALA A 192 -2.89 -22.37 -9.51
C ALA A 192 -3.68 -21.14 -9.01
N ARG A 193 -4.17 -21.17 -7.77
CA ARG A 193 -4.84 -20.03 -7.12
C ARG A 193 -3.88 -18.85 -6.99
N ASP A 194 -2.67 -19.08 -6.49
CA ASP A 194 -1.70 -18.03 -6.25
C ASP A 194 -1.19 -17.41 -7.56
N ASP A 195 -0.93 -18.24 -8.59
CA ASP A 195 -0.54 -17.79 -9.93
C ASP A 195 -1.65 -16.95 -10.58
N ALA A 196 -2.91 -17.41 -10.51
CA ALA A 196 -4.06 -16.67 -11.01
C ALA A 196 -4.27 -15.35 -10.25
N GLY A 197 -4.12 -15.36 -8.92
CA GLY A 197 -4.24 -14.17 -8.07
C GLY A 197 -3.16 -13.13 -8.39
N LYS A 198 -1.90 -13.56 -8.57
CA LYS A 198 -0.80 -12.67 -8.93
C LYS A 198 -1.00 -12.04 -10.31
N MET A 199 -1.50 -12.81 -11.29
CA MET A 199 -1.83 -12.27 -12.61
C MET A 199 -2.97 -11.26 -12.54
N ALA A 200 -4.01 -11.55 -11.77
CA ALA A 200 -5.11 -10.61 -11.54
C ALA A 200 -4.57 -9.31 -10.92
N GLN A 201 -3.76 -9.39 -9.85
CA GLN A 201 -3.19 -8.22 -9.19
C GLN A 201 -2.31 -7.38 -10.13
N ASN A 202 -1.48 -8.01 -10.96
CA ASN A 202 -0.61 -7.30 -11.91
C ASN A 202 -1.39 -6.66 -13.07
N SER A 203 -2.60 -7.12 -13.36
CA SER A 203 -3.45 -6.57 -14.42
C SER A 203 -4.24 -5.35 -14.01
N LEU A 204 -4.38 -5.11 -12.70
CA LEU A 204 -5.09 -3.95 -12.18
C LEU A 204 -4.28 -2.69 -12.46
N LYS A 205 -4.98 -1.63 -12.85
CA LYS A 205 -4.39 -0.31 -13.08
C LYS A 205 -4.02 0.35 -11.75
N GLU A 206 -3.11 1.32 -11.79
CA GLU A 206 -2.75 2.11 -10.61
C GLU A 206 -3.94 2.91 -10.05
N ASP A 207 -4.89 3.29 -10.91
CA ASP A 207 -6.10 4.03 -10.52
C ASP A 207 -7.23 3.12 -10.00
N ASN A 208 -6.98 1.81 -9.84
CA ASN A 208 -7.97 0.89 -9.27
C ASN A 208 -8.12 1.14 -7.76
N ASN A 209 -9.35 1.18 -7.28
CA ASN A 209 -9.63 1.39 -5.86
C ASN A 209 -9.32 0.18 -4.98
#